data_AF-A0A924YX64-F1
#
_entry.id   AF-A0A924YX64-F1
#
_cell.length_a   1.000
_cell.length_b   1.000
_cell.length_c   1.000
_cell.angle_alpha   90.00
_cell.angle_beta   90.00
_cell.angle_gamma   90.00
#
_symmetry.space_group_name_H-M   'P 1'
#
loop_
_entity.id
_entity.type
_entity.pdbx_description
1 polymer ?
#
loop_
_entity_poly.entity_id
_entity_poly.type
_entity_poly.pdbx_seq_one_letter_code
_entity_poly.pdbx_strand_id
1 'polypeptide(L)'
;GIDMSTMKELFATRFMHGVTELTPETEVEMARAIGADSLRYLPVSAIARSIGLAPNSLCQACINTEYPTAAGRRLYQLACDKVGDDSSSTGRTYDAPKAVLTRT
;
A
#
# COMPACT_ATOMS: atom_id res chain seq x y z
N GLY A 1 1.80 -10.22 -10.85
CA GLY A 1 1.59 -9.12 -9.88
C GLY A 1 2.21 -7.86 -10.43
N ILE A 2 2.01 -6.73 -9.77
CA ILE A 2 2.70 -5.47 -10.07
C ILE A 2 3.79 -5.32 -9.02
N ASP A 3 5.02 -5.09 -9.48
CA ASP A 3 6.18 -4.90 -8.61
C ASP A 3 6.12 -3.50 -7.96
N MET A 4 6.18 -3.43 -6.63
CA MET A 4 6.05 -2.19 -5.85
C MET A 4 7.08 -2.13 -4.72
N SER A 5 7.37 -0.92 -4.25
CA SER A 5 8.19 -0.67 -3.05
C SER A 5 7.53 -1.27 -1.80
N THR A 6 8.33 -1.45 -0.75
CA THR A 6 7.83 -1.91 0.56
C THR A 6 6.94 -0.84 1.22
N MET A 7 6.13 -1.24 2.19
CA MET A 7 5.25 -0.32 2.93
C MET A 7 6.00 0.82 3.63
N LYS A 8 7.25 0.58 4.07
CA LYS A 8 8.14 1.59 4.68
C LYS A 8 8.68 2.61 3.67
N GLU A 9 8.81 2.22 2.40
CA GLU A 9 9.36 3.04 1.33
C GLU A 9 8.29 3.87 0.59
N LEU A 10 7.01 3.48 0.69
CA LEU A 10 5.91 4.27 0.14
C LEU A 10 5.83 5.63 0.85
N PHE A 11 5.78 6.71 0.07
CA PHE A 11 5.75 8.08 0.62
C PHE A 11 4.54 8.32 1.53
N ALA A 12 3.34 7.96 1.07
CA ALA A 12 2.08 8.28 1.74
C ALA A 12 1.89 7.54 3.08
N THR A 13 2.45 6.33 3.23
CA THR A 13 2.23 5.49 4.44
C THR A 13 2.75 6.15 5.71
N ARG A 14 3.74 7.04 5.59
CA ARG A 14 4.31 7.82 6.71
C ARG A 14 3.32 8.83 7.31
N PHE A 15 2.34 9.26 6.53
CA PHE A 15 1.36 10.29 6.90
C PHE A 15 -0.02 9.71 7.21
N MET A 16 -0.28 8.49 6.72
CA MET A 16 -1.62 7.92 6.74
C MET A 16 -1.99 7.21 8.04
N HIS A 17 -1.08 6.97 9.00
CA HIS A 17 -1.37 6.43 10.35
C HIS A 17 -2.45 5.30 10.46
N GLY A 18 -2.62 4.47 9.43
CA GLY A 18 -3.65 3.43 9.36
C GLY A 18 -5.03 3.85 8.84
N VAL A 19 -5.22 5.12 8.48
CA VAL A 19 -6.41 5.60 7.74
C VAL A 19 -6.17 5.52 6.24
N THR A 20 -7.20 5.12 5.48
CA THR A 20 -7.16 5.03 4.02
C THR A 20 -7.62 6.32 3.34
N GLU A 21 -8.40 7.15 4.02
CA GLU A 21 -8.82 8.46 3.54
C GLU A 21 -7.89 9.56 4.06
N LEU A 22 -7.41 10.39 3.13
CA LEU A 22 -6.58 11.55 3.45
C LEU A 22 -7.46 12.72 3.89
N THR A 23 -7.04 13.41 4.94
CA THR A 23 -7.66 14.68 5.34
C THR A 23 -6.95 15.85 4.66
N PRO A 24 -7.58 17.02 4.53
CA PRO A 24 -6.94 18.22 3.99
C PRO A 24 -5.65 18.59 4.75
N GLU A 25 -5.60 18.34 6.05
CA GLU A 25 -4.41 18.59 6.89
C GLU A 25 -3.26 17.65 6.49
N THR A 26 -3.54 16.37 6.25
CA THR A 26 -2.56 15.41 5.75
C THR A 26 -2.04 15.82 4.37
N GLU A 27 -2.92 16.26 3.46
CA GLU A 27 -2.50 16.75 2.13
C GLU A 27 -1.54 17.95 2.23
N VAL A 28 -1.79 18.88 3.16
CA VAL A 28 -0.91 20.03 3.44
C VAL A 28 0.44 19.58 4.02
N GLU A 29 0.45 18.62 4.95
CA GLU A 29 1.69 18.07 5.49
C GLU A 29 2.54 17.39 4.39
N MET A 30 1.88 16.60 3.54
CA MET A 30 2.53 15.94 2.41
C MET A 30 3.05 16.95 1.38
N ALA A 31 2.31 18.03 1.09
CA ALA A 31 2.76 19.10 0.20
C ALA A 31 4.06 19.76 0.71
N ARG A 32 4.10 20.08 2.01
CA ARG A 32 5.31 20.63 2.65
C ARG A 32 6.50 19.67 2.56
N ALA A 33 6.26 18.37 2.76
CA ALA A 33 7.31 17.36 2.73
C ALA A 33 7.99 17.22 1.36
N ILE A 34 7.28 17.54 0.26
CA ILE A 34 7.83 17.54 -1.10
C ILE A 34 8.22 18.94 -1.62
N GLY A 35 8.05 19.99 -0.81
CA GLY A 35 8.34 21.37 -1.19
C GLY A 35 7.37 21.97 -2.22
N ALA A 36 6.12 21.52 -2.23
CA ALA A 36 5.07 22.04 -3.12
C ALA A 36 4.16 23.04 -2.39
N ASP A 37 3.57 23.98 -3.14
CA ASP A 37 2.57 24.92 -2.60
C ASP A 37 1.27 24.22 -2.18
N SER A 38 0.90 23.17 -2.92
CA SER A 38 -0.26 22.35 -2.63
C SER A 38 -0.08 20.94 -3.17
N LEU A 39 -0.82 19.99 -2.58
CA LEU A 39 -0.94 18.62 -3.03
C LEU A 39 -2.40 18.21 -2.91
N ARG A 40 -2.89 17.43 -3.87
CA ARG A 40 -4.23 16.86 -3.81
C ARG A 40 -4.26 15.49 -4.48
N TYR A 41 -4.77 14.48 -3.78
CA TYR A 41 -4.99 13.16 -4.38
C TYR A 41 -6.38 13.06 -5.01
N LEU A 42 -6.51 12.20 -6.03
CA LEU A 42 -7.80 11.82 -6.57
C LEU A 42 -8.56 10.97 -5.52
N PRO A 43 -9.81 11.30 -5.14
CA PRO A 43 -10.57 10.47 -4.21
C PRO A 43 -10.74 9.05 -4.74
N VAL A 44 -10.64 8.04 -3.86
CA VAL A 44 -10.77 6.62 -4.22
C VAL A 44 -12.07 6.36 -4.97
N SER A 45 -13.17 6.97 -4.52
CA SER A 45 -14.50 6.87 -5.15
C SER A 45 -14.57 7.38 -6.59
N ALA A 46 -13.61 8.21 -7.03
CA ALA A 46 -13.55 8.72 -8.40
C ALA A 46 -12.83 7.77 -9.36
N ILE A 47 -11.95 6.88 -8.89
CA ILE A 47 -11.01 6.13 -9.74
C ILE A 47 -11.74 5.23 -10.74
N ALA A 48 -12.66 4.37 -10.26
CA ALA A 48 -13.39 3.46 -11.15
C ALA A 48 -14.24 4.25 -12.17
N ARG A 49 -14.85 5.35 -11.75
CA ARG A 49 -15.66 6.21 -12.64
C ARG A 49 -14.80 6.87 -13.72
N SER A 50 -13.60 7.33 -13.37
CA SER A 50 -12.67 8.00 -14.30
C SER A 50 -12.23 7.11 -15.45
N ILE A 51 -12.33 5.79 -15.30
CA ILE A 51 -12.00 4.81 -16.35
C ILE A 51 -13.21 4.03 -16.86
N GLY A 52 -14.44 4.47 -16.52
CA GLY A 52 -15.67 3.86 -17.02
C GLY A 52 -15.97 2.45 -16.50
N LEU A 53 -15.44 2.09 -15.33
CA LEU A 53 -15.66 0.78 -14.70
C LEU A 53 -16.55 0.88 -13.46
N ALA A 54 -17.22 -0.23 -13.13
CA ALA A 54 -17.89 -0.36 -11.85
C ALA A 54 -16.86 -0.48 -10.71
N PRO A 55 -17.13 0.05 -9.50
CA PRO A 55 -16.19 -0.03 -8.38
C PRO A 55 -15.74 -1.46 -8.04
N ASN A 56 -16.67 -2.43 -8.17
CA ASN A 56 -16.44 -3.83 -7.81
C ASN A 56 -15.78 -4.65 -8.94
N SER A 57 -15.58 -4.08 -10.13
CA SER A 57 -14.89 -4.74 -11.24
C SER A 57 -13.40 -4.39 -11.33
N LEU A 58 -12.88 -3.59 -10.38
CA LEU A 58 -11.49 -3.15 -10.35
C LEU A 58 -10.86 -3.54 -9.00
N CYS A 59 -9.70 -4.17 -9.05
CA CYS A 59 -8.89 -4.34 -7.84
C CYS A 59 -8.32 -2.99 -7.41
N GLN A 60 -8.70 -2.52 -6.22
CA GLN A 60 -8.25 -1.24 -5.64
C GLN A 60 -7.37 -1.43 -4.40
N ALA A 61 -6.87 -2.65 -4.18
CA ALA A 61 -6.16 -3.02 -2.95
C ALA A 61 -4.89 -2.19 -2.68
N CYS A 62 -4.24 -1.65 -3.73
CA CYS A 62 -3.05 -0.80 -3.58
C CYS A 62 -3.36 0.58 -2.98
N ILE A 63 -4.63 0.99 -2.93
CA ILE A 63 -5.06 2.30 -2.45
C ILE A 63 -6.01 2.19 -1.24
N ASN A 64 -6.85 1.15 -1.18
CA ASN A 64 -7.79 0.95 -0.08
C ASN A 64 -7.41 -0.20 0.86
N THR A 65 -6.33 -0.94 0.59
CA THR A 65 -5.85 -2.11 1.36
C THR A 65 -6.78 -3.33 1.36
N GLU A 66 -7.88 -3.30 0.61
CA GLU A 66 -8.86 -4.39 0.54
C GLU A 66 -8.52 -5.36 -0.58
N TYR A 67 -7.71 -6.37 -0.27
CA TYR A 67 -7.34 -7.41 -1.25
C TYR A 67 -8.49 -8.40 -1.49
N PRO A 68 -8.95 -8.58 -2.75
CA PRO A 68 -10.12 -9.41 -3.05
C PRO A 68 -9.86 -10.91 -2.84
N THR A 69 -8.60 -11.36 -2.95
CA THR A 69 -8.23 -12.78 -2.81
C THR A 69 -7.60 -13.09 -1.47
N ALA A 70 -7.77 -14.34 -1.00
CA ALA A 70 -7.15 -14.81 0.24
C ALA A 70 -5.61 -14.75 0.21
N ALA A 71 -5.02 -15.08 -0.94
CA ALA A 71 -3.58 -14.95 -1.14
C ALA A 71 -3.10 -13.49 -1.04
N GLY A 72 -3.85 -12.55 -1.63
CA GLY A 72 -3.55 -11.12 -1.54
C GLY A 72 -3.59 -10.62 -0.09
N ARG A 73 -4.64 -10.97 0.67
CA ARG A 73 -4.76 -10.62 2.09
C ARG A 73 -3.61 -11.17 2.93
N ARG A 74 -3.21 -12.43 2.69
CA ARG A 74 -2.05 -13.04 3.35
C ARG A 74 -0.76 -12.28 3.07
N LEU A 75 -0.50 -11.95 1.81
CA LEU A 75 0.72 -11.21 1.42
C LEU A 75 0.71 -9.79 1.98
N TYR A 76 -0.45 -9.14 2.02
CA TYR A 76 -0.60 -7.83 2.64
C TYR A 76 -0.26 -7.88 4.13
N GLN A 77 -0.78 -8.86 4.88
CA GLN A 77 -0.46 -9.02 6.29
C GLN A 77 1.05 -9.20 6.52
N LEU A 78 1.72 -10.05 5.72
CA LEU A 78 3.17 -10.23 5.79
C LEU A 78 3.93 -8.91 5.52
N ALA A 79 3.42 -8.06 4.63
CA ALA A 79 4.02 -6.75 4.37
C ALA A 79 3.85 -5.80 5.57
N CYS A 80 2.69 -5.81 6.21
CA CYS A 80 2.42 -5.03 7.43
C CYS A 80 3.32 -5.49 8.59
N ASP A 81 3.45 -6.79 8.80
CA ASP A 81 4.26 -7.36 9.89
C ASP A 81 5.75 -6.95 9.75
N LYS A 82 6.28 -6.90 8.52
CA LYS A 82 7.64 -6.41 8.24
C LYS A 82 7.84 -4.92 8.55
N VAL A 83 6.76 -4.12 8.62
CA VAL A 83 6.88 -2.72 9.06
C VAL A 83 7.18 -2.66 10.56
N GLY A 84 6.55 -3.54 11.35
CA GLY A 84 6.73 -3.60 12.80
C GLY A 84 8.02 -4.29 13.25
N ASP A 85 8.64 -5.10 12.38
CA ASP A 85 9.93 -5.71 12.65
C ASP A 85 11.08 -4.73 12.32
N ASP A 86 11.90 -4.43 13.33
CA ASP A 86 13.09 -3.57 13.23
C ASP A 86 14.34 -4.39 12.85
N SER A 87 14.19 -5.71 12.67
CA SER A 87 15.24 -6.53 12.10
C SER A 87 15.54 -6.09 10.67
N SER A 88 16.82 -6.05 10.30
CA SER A 88 17.36 -5.55 9.03
C SER A 88 17.04 -6.44 7.81
N SER A 89 15.82 -6.97 7.72
CA SER A 89 15.29 -7.66 6.55
C SER A 89 15.13 -6.65 5.40
N THR A 90 16.17 -6.50 4.58
CA THR A 90 16.22 -5.58 3.43
C THR A 90 15.52 -6.12 2.16
N GLY A 91 14.72 -7.19 2.26
CA GLY A 91 14.07 -7.84 1.11
C GLY A 91 12.56 -7.58 1.01
N ARG A 92 12.01 -7.61 -0.22
CA ARG A 92 10.57 -7.41 -0.47
C ARG A 92 9.73 -8.48 0.23
N THR A 93 8.43 -8.26 0.34
CA THR A 93 7.51 -9.20 1.02
C THR A 93 7.57 -10.62 0.43
N TYR A 94 7.78 -10.73 -0.88
CA TYR A 94 7.88 -12.00 -1.61
C TYR A 94 9.31 -12.53 -1.79
N ASP A 95 10.33 -11.76 -1.40
CA ASP A 95 11.75 -12.18 -1.49
C ASP A 95 12.19 -13.02 -0.29
N ALA A 96 11.30 -13.23 0.69
CA ALA A 96 11.58 -14.10 1.82
C ALA A 96 11.95 -15.50 1.30
N PRO A 97 13.08 -16.10 1.75
CA PRO A 97 13.48 -17.41 1.27
C PRO A 97 12.33 -18.38 1.53
N LYS A 98 11.84 -19.03 0.46
CA LYS A 98 10.92 -20.16 0.62
C LYS A 98 11.64 -21.15 1.52
N ALA A 99 11.06 -21.46 2.68
CA ALA A 99 11.47 -22.61 3.44
C ALA A 99 11.42 -23.81 2.49
N VAL A 100 12.59 -24.26 2.04
CA VAL A 100 12.70 -25.46 1.22
C VAL A 100 12.29 -26.58 2.15
N LEU A 101 11.05 -27.04 2.02
CA LEU A 101 10.60 -28.27 2.64
C LEU A 101 11.43 -29.39 2.00
N THR A 102 12.52 -29.76 2.66
CA THR A 102 13.25 -30.98 2.37
C THR A 102 12.28 -32.13 2.55
N ARG A 103 11.85 -32.71 1.42
CA ARG A 103 11.14 -33.99 1.42
C ARG A 103 12.16 -35.06 1.82
N THR A 104 12.15 -35.45 3.08
CA THR A 104 12.63 -36.76 3.56
C THR A 104 11.55 -37.79 3.33
#